data_AF-A0A1V2YC52-F1
#
_entry.id   AF-A0A1V2YC52-F1
#
_cell.length_a   1.000
_cell.length_b   1.000
_cell.length_c   1.000
_cell.angle_alpha   90.00
_cell.angle_beta   90.00
_cell.angle_gamma   90.00
#
_symmetry.space_group_name_H-M   'P 1'
#
loop_
_entity.id
_entity.type
_entity.pdbx_description
1 polymer ?
#
loop_
_entity_poly.entity_id
_entity_poly.type
_entity_poly.pdbx_seq_one_letter_code
_entity_poly.pdbx_strand_id
1 'polypeptide(L)'
;MEINNETVGISAEIAIADIFQVKVKPHYRQRGNETIIKSLIPTITNAFQFYNIPNPVYHIAEQQNSVDFELKNGYTLSVKTNQKDRNKVAPQKVGQPTSSTYFDLFSDFYNLPIPVSLSEKQQLYKKTCIEYIEQLLPIYYKHLFHCDYTIYIFNILTNSNELTYSPMIKVYPLLSGACFDRNRISFTQDDLNWNNKRSTTVKYDGISIGEFQLHQGRDTFKFRFIMKGVDYLIDTL
;
A
#
# COMPACT_ATOMS: atom_id res chain seq x y z
N MET A 1 -23.17 7.79 0.29
CA MET A 1 -22.09 7.13 1.07
C MET A 1 -20.93 8.10 1.13
N GLU A 2 -20.35 8.35 2.30
CA GLU A 2 -19.16 9.20 2.43
C GLU A 2 -17.99 8.57 1.67
N ILE A 3 -17.33 9.32 0.80
CA ILE A 3 -16.24 8.80 -0.04
C ILE A 3 -14.96 8.75 0.77
N ASN A 4 -14.60 7.55 1.24
CA ASN A 4 -13.34 7.29 1.94
C ASN A 4 -12.36 6.50 1.05
N ASN A 5 -11.14 6.26 1.53
CA ASN A 5 -10.11 5.55 0.77
C ASN A 5 -10.53 4.12 0.40
N GLU A 6 -11.27 3.44 1.27
CA GLU A 6 -11.75 2.08 1.04
C GLU A 6 -12.79 2.06 -0.08
N THR A 7 -13.80 2.95 -0.02
CA THR A 7 -14.80 3.09 -1.09
C THR A 7 -14.14 3.36 -2.45
N VAL A 8 -13.10 4.19 -2.50
CA VAL A 8 -12.36 4.46 -3.75
C VAL A 8 -11.58 3.25 -4.25
N GLY A 9 -10.89 2.52 -3.35
CA GLY A 9 -10.22 1.26 -3.69
C GLY A 9 -11.18 0.22 -4.28
N ILE A 10 -12.28 -0.05 -3.57
CA ILE A 10 -13.32 -0.99 -3.99
C ILE A 10 -13.95 -0.55 -5.33
N SER A 11 -14.18 0.75 -5.52
CA SER A 11 -14.72 1.28 -6.79
C SER A 11 -13.78 1.03 -7.97
N ALA A 12 -12.46 1.17 -7.76
CA ALA A 12 -11.47 0.87 -8.80
C ALA A 12 -11.46 -0.62 -9.17
N GLU A 13 -11.51 -1.51 -8.18
CA GLU A 13 -11.61 -2.96 -8.45
C GLU A 13 -12.90 -3.30 -9.21
N ILE A 14 -14.05 -2.75 -8.78
CA ILE A 14 -15.33 -2.98 -9.47
C ILE A 14 -15.27 -2.47 -10.92
N ALA A 15 -14.65 -1.32 -11.17
CA ALA A 15 -14.47 -0.80 -12.53
C ALA A 15 -13.66 -1.76 -13.41
N ILE A 16 -12.57 -2.35 -12.89
CA ILE A 16 -11.82 -3.40 -13.58
C ILE A 16 -12.74 -4.58 -13.88
N ALA A 17 -13.47 -5.06 -12.87
CA ALA A 17 -14.36 -6.20 -13.05
C ALA A 17 -15.45 -5.95 -14.12
N ASP A 18 -16.01 -4.74 -14.17
CA ASP A 18 -17.03 -4.35 -15.15
C ASP A 18 -16.49 -4.29 -16.58
N ILE A 19 -15.27 -3.76 -16.78
CA ILE A 19 -14.62 -3.73 -18.10
C ILE A 19 -14.44 -5.14 -18.67
N PHE A 20 -14.05 -6.08 -17.82
CA PHE A 20 -13.70 -7.44 -18.23
C PHE A 20 -14.79 -8.49 -17.95
N GLN A 21 -15.99 -8.04 -17.55
CA GLN A 21 -17.15 -8.88 -17.24
C GLN A 21 -16.85 -9.97 -16.17
N VAL A 22 -15.98 -9.64 -15.21
CA VAL A 22 -15.67 -10.50 -14.06
C VAL A 22 -16.74 -10.35 -12.99
N LYS A 23 -17.24 -11.47 -12.48
CA LYS A 23 -18.26 -11.46 -11.43
C LYS A 23 -17.68 -10.98 -10.11
N VAL A 24 -18.32 -9.98 -9.50
CA VAL A 24 -18.05 -9.48 -8.14
C VAL A 24 -19.23 -9.86 -7.25
N LYS A 25 -18.98 -10.27 -6.00
CA LYS A 25 -20.06 -10.61 -5.07
C LYS A 25 -20.93 -9.39 -4.76
N PRO A 26 -22.27 -9.53 -4.65
CA PRO A 26 -23.18 -8.39 -4.46
C PRO A 26 -22.82 -7.50 -3.25
N HIS A 27 -22.48 -8.11 -2.11
CA HIS A 27 -22.12 -7.36 -0.90
C HIS A 27 -20.82 -6.57 -1.06
N TYR A 28 -19.89 -7.04 -1.89
CA TYR A 28 -18.65 -6.32 -2.20
C TYR A 28 -18.97 -5.12 -3.09
N ARG A 29 -19.77 -5.33 -4.15
CA ARG A 29 -20.19 -4.27 -5.07
C ARG A 29 -20.91 -3.12 -4.36
N GLN A 30 -21.76 -3.42 -3.37
CA GLN A 30 -22.51 -2.42 -2.61
C GLN A 30 -21.63 -1.42 -1.84
N ARG A 31 -20.35 -1.76 -1.61
CA ARG A 31 -19.38 -0.89 -0.92
C ARG A 31 -18.68 0.09 -1.86
N GLY A 32 -18.82 -0.11 -3.18
CA GLY A 32 -18.33 0.80 -4.20
C GLY A 32 -19.22 2.01 -4.41
N ASN A 33 -18.73 2.97 -5.19
CA ASN A 33 -19.45 4.16 -5.61
C ASN A 33 -19.58 4.18 -7.13
N GLU A 34 -20.82 4.11 -7.62
CA GLU A 34 -21.12 4.00 -9.06
C GLU A 34 -20.55 5.15 -9.90
N THR A 35 -20.53 6.37 -9.36
CA THR A 35 -19.99 7.53 -10.07
C THR A 35 -18.48 7.43 -10.24
N ILE A 36 -17.76 6.96 -9.21
CA ILE A 36 -16.32 6.67 -9.29
C ILE A 36 -16.04 5.50 -10.22
N ILE A 37 -16.84 4.41 -10.14
CA ILE A 37 -16.69 3.24 -11.01
C ILE A 37 -16.71 3.68 -12.48
N LYS A 38 -17.75 4.42 -12.87
CA LYS A 38 -17.92 4.90 -14.25
C LYS A 38 -16.82 5.85 -14.70
N SER A 39 -16.34 6.74 -13.82
CA SER A 39 -15.30 7.71 -14.19
C SER A 39 -13.94 7.08 -14.44
N LEU A 40 -13.67 5.92 -13.83
CA LEU A 40 -12.39 5.22 -13.98
C LEU A 40 -12.32 4.33 -15.23
N ILE A 41 -13.46 3.93 -15.81
CA ILE A 41 -13.51 2.98 -16.94
C ILE A 41 -12.57 3.36 -18.09
N PRO A 42 -12.61 4.59 -18.65
CA PRO A 42 -11.78 4.93 -19.81
C PRO A 42 -10.29 4.82 -19.51
N THR A 43 -9.85 5.34 -18.37
CA THR A 43 -8.43 5.34 -17.98
C THR A 43 -7.92 3.94 -17.69
N ILE A 44 -8.73 3.10 -17.03
CA ILE A 44 -8.37 1.71 -16.76
C ILE A 44 -8.28 0.91 -18.06
N THR A 45 -9.26 1.02 -18.96
CA THR A 45 -9.23 0.35 -20.27
C THR A 45 -7.96 0.70 -21.05
N ASN A 46 -7.63 1.99 -21.11
CA ASN A 46 -6.42 2.46 -21.79
C ASN A 46 -5.14 1.91 -21.15
N ALA A 47 -5.08 1.84 -19.81
CA ALA A 47 -3.93 1.29 -19.12
C ALA A 47 -3.74 -0.22 -19.39
N PHE A 48 -4.82 -1.01 -19.32
CA PHE A 48 -4.74 -2.44 -19.63
C PHE A 48 -4.23 -2.69 -21.05
N GLN A 49 -4.71 -1.91 -22.02
CA GLN A 49 -4.24 -2.00 -23.40
C GLN A 49 -2.78 -1.54 -23.54
N PHE A 50 -2.42 -0.37 -23.01
CA PHE A 50 -1.09 0.21 -23.17
C PHE A 50 0.01 -0.65 -22.53
N TYR A 51 -0.24 -1.18 -21.33
CA TYR A 51 0.72 -2.01 -20.60
C TYR A 51 0.59 -3.51 -20.93
N ASN A 52 -0.28 -3.88 -21.87
CA ASN A 52 -0.56 -5.28 -22.25
C ASN A 52 -0.84 -6.19 -21.04
N ILE A 53 -1.65 -5.71 -20.09
CA ILE A 53 -1.98 -6.47 -18.88
C ILE A 53 -2.95 -7.59 -19.27
N PRO A 54 -2.68 -8.85 -18.90
CA PRO A 54 -3.60 -9.95 -19.15
C PRO A 54 -4.99 -9.70 -18.54
N ASN A 55 -6.05 -10.08 -19.26
CA ASN A 55 -7.41 -9.83 -18.78
C ASN A 55 -7.66 -10.53 -17.43
N PRO A 56 -8.31 -9.86 -16.47
CA PRO A 56 -8.85 -10.47 -15.27
C PRO A 56 -9.82 -11.62 -15.59
N VAL A 57 -9.76 -12.67 -14.79
CA VAL A 57 -10.64 -13.86 -14.88
C VAL A 57 -11.46 -14.00 -13.59
N TYR A 58 -10.84 -13.78 -12.43
CA TYR A 58 -11.51 -13.84 -11.13
C TYR A 58 -11.18 -12.63 -10.27
N HIS A 59 -12.19 -12.13 -9.55
CA HIS A 59 -12.02 -11.19 -8.45
C HIS A 59 -11.90 -11.97 -7.14
N ILE A 60 -10.80 -11.77 -6.39
CA ILE A 60 -10.45 -12.57 -5.22
C ILE A 60 -9.99 -11.72 -4.01
N ALA A 61 -10.26 -10.41 -4.02
CA ALA A 61 -9.82 -9.43 -3.00
C ALA A 61 -10.45 -9.62 -1.60
N GLU A 62 -11.44 -10.49 -1.46
CA GLU A 62 -12.16 -10.70 -0.20
C GLU A 62 -11.27 -11.32 0.90
N GLN A 63 -11.72 -11.24 2.15
CA GLN A 63 -11.06 -11.87 3.31
C GLN A 63 -9.58 -11.46 3.53
N GLN A 64 -9.26 -10.19 3.27
CA GLN A 64 -7.89 -9.66 3.41
C GLN A 64 -6.87 -10.34 2.50
N ASN A 65 -7.31 -10.89 1.36
CA ASN A 65 -6.41 -11.34 0.33
C ASN A 65 -5.52 -10.17 -0.12
N SER A 66 -4.25 -10.45 -0.40
CA SER A 66 -3.31 -9.44 -0.89
C SER A 66 -3.37 -9.29 -2.41
N VAL A 67 -3.93 -10.29 -3.10
CA VAL A 67 -4.23 -10.29 -4.54
C VAL A 67 -5.68 -9.88 -4.74
N ASP A 68 -5.91 -8.96 -5.67
CA ASP A 68 -7.25 -8.43 -5.96
C ASP A 68 -7.90 -9.19 -7.13
N PHE A 69 -7.11 -9.55 -8.14
CA PHE A 69 -7.54 -10.35 -9.29
C PHE A 69 -6.56 -11.45 -9.67
N GLU A 70 -7.12 -12.59 -10.08
CA GLU A 70 -6.43 -13.56 -10.93
C GLU A 70 -6.67 -13.17 -12.39
N LEU A 71 -5.60 -13.14 -13.17
CA LEU A 71 -5.59 -12.81 -14.59
C LEU A 71 -5.44 -14.07 -15.44
N LYS A 72 -5.64 -13.94 -16.76
CA LYS A 72 -5.35 -15.00 -17.72
C LYS A 72 -3.92 -15.53 -17.55
N ASN A 73 -3.77 -16.84 -17.78
CA ASN A 73 -2.52 -17.59 -17.62
C ASN A 73 -1.98 -17.68 -16.18
N GLY A 74 -2.82 -17.41 -15.18
CA GLY A 74 -2.46 -17.55 -13.76
C GLY A 74 -1.66 -16.38 -13.20
N TYR A 75 -1.52 -15.28 -13.94
CA TYR A 75 -0.91 -14.05 -13.43
C TYR A 75 -1.82 -13.39 -12.38
N THR A 76 -1.24 -12.52 -11.57
CA THR A 76 -1.90 -11.86 -10.45
C THR A 76 -1.85 -10.35 -10.57
N LEU A 77 -2.90 -9.68 -10.09
CA LEU A 77 -3.00 -8.23 -10.06
C LEU A 77 -3.38 -7.73 -8.67
N SER A 78 -2.65 -6.73 -8.19
CA SER A 78 -3.10 -5.89 -7.08
C SER A 78 -3.44 -4.47 -7.53
N VAL A 79 -4.49 -3.91 -6.93
CA VAL A 79 -5.01 -2.58 -7.16
C VAL A 79 -4.69 -1.72 -5.94
N LYS A 80 -4.03 -0.59 -6.17
CA LYS A 80 -3.76 0.42 -5.13
C LYS A 80 -4.33 1.75 -5.58
N THR A 81 -4.95 2.47 -4.66
CA THR A 81 -5.55 3.77 -4.97
C THR A 81 -5.09 4.87 -4.01
N ASN A 82 -5.02 6.10 -4.53
CA ASN A 82 -5.09 7.30 -3.72
C ASN A 82 -6.19 8.21 -4.26
N GLN A 83 -6.98 8.77 -3.36
CA GLN A 83 -8.05 9.68 -3.74
C GLN A 83 -7.54 10.88 -4.51
N LYS A 84 -6.43 11.49 -4.07
CA LYS A 84 -5.86 12.73 -4.62
C LYS A 84 -4.48 12.45 -5.23
N ASP A 85 -3.59 13.43 -5.21
CA ASP A 85 -2.20 13.29 -5.69
C ASP A 85 -1.48 12.08 -5.05
N ARG A 86 -0.36 11.70 -5.67
CA ARG A 86 0.47 10.56 -5.30
C ARG A 86 0.94 10.68 -3.86
N ASN A 87 0.34 9.89 -3.00
CA ASN A 87 0.51 9.96 -1.57
C ASN A 87 1.03 8.61 -1.06
N LYS A 88 0.49 8.16 0.06
CA LYS A 88 0.98 7.04 0.84
C LYS A 88 0.17 5.79 0.53
N VAL A 89 0.84 4.66 0.30
CA VAL A 89 0.23 3.35 0.10
C VAL A 89 0.81 2.37 1.11
N ALA A 90 -0.06 1.65 1.82
CA ALA A 90 0.36 0.58 2.72
C ALA A 90 0.51 -0.73 1.94
N PRO A 91 1.61 -1.48 2.11
CA PRO A 91 1.65 -2.88 1.72
C PRO A 91 0.57 -3.67 2.48
N GLN A 92 -0.16 -4.55 1.78
CA GLN A 92 -1.19 -5.39 2.40
C GLN A 92 -0.56 -6.30 3.46
N LYS A 93 -1.30 -6.61 4.54
CA LYS A 93 -0.90 -7.46 5.68
C LYS A 93 0.20 -6.90 6.57
N VAL A 94 1.34 -6.49 6.00
CA VAL A 94 2.51 -6.05 6.77
C VAL A 94 2.49 -4.55 7.07
N GLY A 95 1.81 -3.73 6.26
CA GLY A 95 1.86 -2.26 6.37
C GLY A 95 0.87 -1.65 7.39
N GLN A 96 -0.16 -2.38 7.84
CA GLN A 96 -1.11 -1.90 8.86
C GLN A 96 -1.52 -2.98 9.89
N PRO A 97 -0.61 -3.82 10.41
CA PRO A 97 -0.95 -4.88 11.36
C PRO A 97 -1.33 -4.33 12.75
N THR A 98 -2.05 -5.14 13.53
CA THR A 98 -2.13 -4.97 14.99
C THR A 98 -0.77 -5.25 15.62
N SER A 99 -0.56 -4.88 16.89
CA SER A 99 0.72 -5.20 17.56
C SER A 99 0.99 -6.70 17.58
N SER A 100 -0.02 -7.54 17.86
CA SER A 100 0.13 -9.00 17.86
C SER A 100 0.63 -9.49 16.50
N THR A 101 -0.11 -9.15 15.44
CA THR A 101 0.23 -9.57 14.07
C THR A 101 1.60 -9.05 13.65
N TYR A 102 1.97 -7.83 14.05
CA TYR A 102 3.28 -7.28 13.76
C TYR A 102 4.40 -8.11 14.40
N PHE A 103 4.31 -8.39 15.71
CA PHE A 103 5.35 -9.15 16.39
C PHE A 103 5.39 -10.61 15.96
N ASP A 104 4.27 -11.19 15.50
CA ASP A 104 4.27 -12.51 14.88
C ASP A 104 5.03 -12.50 13.54
N LEU A 105 4.72 -11.53 12.67
CA LEU A 105 5.33 -11.38 11.33
C LEU A 105 6.83 -11.05 11.37
N PHE A 106 7.25 -10.29 12.37
CA PHE A 106 8.62 -9.80 12.51
C PHE A 106 9.35 -10.44 13.70
N SER A 107 8.89 -11.63 14.14
CA SER A 107 9.42 -12.36 15.29
C SER A 107 10.94 -12.57 15.24
N ASP A 108 11.51 -12.77 14.04
CA ASP A 108 12.95 -12.95 13.82
C ASP A 108 13.81 -11.72 14.23
N PHE A 109 13.20 -10.54 14.37
CA PHE A 109 13.89 -9.32 14.81
C PHE A 109 13.94 -9.18 16.34
N TYR A 110 13.35 -10.12 17.08
CA TYR A 110 13.19 -10.05 18.54
C TYR A 110 13.81 -11.26 19.24
N ASN A 111 14.90 -11.02 19.97
CA ASN A 111 15.46 -12.01 20.90
C ASN A 111 14.93 -11.85 22.33
N LEU A 112 13.91 -11.00 22.52
CA LEU A 112 13.36 -10.64 23.83
C LEU A 112 11.86 -10.93 23.88
N PRO A 113 11.30 -11.22 25.07
CA PRO A 113 9.87 -11.34 25.25
C PRO A 113 9.14 -10.07 24.78
N ILE A 114 8.07 -10.24 24.01
CA ILE A 114 7.21 -9.15 23.57
C ILE A 114 6.51 -8.55 24.81
N PRO A 115 6.59 -7.23 25.05
CA PRO A 115 5.94 -6.60 26.19
C PRO A 115 4.43 -6.80 26.18
N VAL A 116 3.81 -6.80 27.36
CA VAL A 116 2.34 -6.94 27.49
C VAL A 116 1.64 -5.62 27.18
N SER A 117 2.16 -4.50 27.69
CA SER A 117 1.48 -3.20 27.55
C SER A 117 1.64 -2.62 26.14
N LEU A 118 0.60 -1.95 25.64
CA LEU A 118 0.64 -1.31 24.33
C LEU A 118 1.72 -0.21 24.25
N SER A 119 1.98 0.50 25.35
CA SER A 119 3.01 1.55 25.40
C SER A 119 4.41 0.98 25.18
N GLU A 120 4.74 -0.11 25.87
CA GLU A 120 6.04 -0.78 25.72
C GLU A 120 6.18 -1.44 24.35
N LYS A 121 5.10 -2.06 23.84
CA LYS A 121 5.04 -2.57 22.46
C LYS A 121 5.31 -1.46 21.43
N GLN A 122 4.76 -0.27 21.64
CA GLN A 122 5.01 0.89 20.77
C GLN A 122 6.46 1.36 20.83
N GLN A 123 7.08 1.36 22.01
CA GLN A 123 8.51 1.69 22.16
C GLN A 123 9.39 0.67 21.43
N LEU A 124 9.10 -0.63 21.61
CA LEU A 124 9.82 -1.70 20.93
C LEU A 124 9.66 -1.61 19.41
N TYR A 125 8.45 -1.34 18.92
CA TYR A 125 8.18 -1.09 17.50
C TYR A 125 9.05 0.05 16.94
N LYS A 126 9.05 1.22 17.61
CA LYS A 126 9.85 2.38 17.17
C LYS A 126 11.33 2.02 17.06
N LYS A 127 11.87 1.41 18.12
CA LYS A 127 13.26 0.94 18.16
C LYS A 127 13.57 -0.01 17.00
N THR A 128 12.70 -0.99 16.77
CA THR A 128 12.86 -1.95 15.66
C THR A 128 12.91 -1.25 14.32
N CYS A 129 12.00 -0.31 14.08
CA CYS A 129 11.91 0.43 12.82
C CYS A 129 13.17 1.25 12.51
N ILE A 130 13.92 1.70 13.52
CA ILE A 130 15.17 2.45 13.31
C ILE A 130 16.39 1.52 13.22
N GLU A 131 16.46 0.52 14.11
CA GLU A 131 17.59 -0.40 14.22
C GLU A 131 17.66 -1.40 13.05
N TYR A 132 16.52 -1.89 12.57
CA TYR A 132 16.44 -2.95 11.55
C TYR A 132 15.85 -2.47 10.22
N ILE A 133 16.01 -1.18 9.90
CA ILE A 133 15.33 -0.58 8.75
C ILE A 133 15.75 -1.19 7.41
N GLU A 134 17.03 -1.53 7.27
CA GLU A 134 17.60 -2.11 6.05
C GLU A 134 17.08 -3.53 5.78
N GLN A 135 16.61 -4.24 6.80
CA GLN A 135 15.95 -5.55 6.66
C GLN A 135 14.42 -5.41 6.52
N LEU A 136 13.82 -4.44 7.21
CA LEU A 136 12.38 -4.20 7.15
C LEU A 136 11.92 -3.65 5.80
N LEU A 137 12.65 -2.70 5.21
CA LEU A 137 12.28 -2.08 3.92
C LEU A 137 12.14 -3.10 2.78
N PRO A 138 13.08 -4.06 2.56
CA PRO A 138 12.91 -5.13 1.59
C PRO A 138 11.62 -5.93 1.77
N ILE A 139 11.24 -6.24 3.02
CA ILE A 139 10.00 -6.98 3.32
C ILE A 139 8.79 -6.15 2.90
N TYR A 140 8.71 -4.89 3.34
CA TYR A 140 7.62 -4.00 2.95
C TYR A 140 7.52 -3.84 1.43
N TYR A 141 8.66 -3.65 0.77
CA TYR A 141 8.75 -3.43 -0.67
C TYR A 141 8.24 -4.65 -1.45
N LYS A 142 8.74 -5.85 -1.10
CA LYS A 142 8.25 -7.12 -1.64
C LYS A 142 6.74 -7.27 -1.47
N HIS A 143 6.19 -6.94 -0.30
CA HIS A 143 4.75 -7.03 -0.06
C HIS A 143 3.92 -6.02 -0.85
N LEU A 144 4.47 -4.84 -1.18
CA LEU A 144 3.79 -3.86 -2.03
C LEU A 144 3.67 -4.35 -3.48
N PHE A 145 4.70 -5.05 -3.98
CA PHE A 145 4.84 -5.48 -5.37
C PHE A 145 4.87 -7.00 -5.53
N HIS A 146 4.10 -7.72 -4.72
CA HIS A 146 4.09 -9.19 -4.70
C HIS A 146 3.27 -9.83 -5.83
N CYS A 147 2.44 -9.05 -6.53
CA CYS A 147 1.70 -9.52 -7.71
C CYS A 147 2.51 -9.29 -8.98
N ASP A 148 2.20 -10.06 -10.03
CA ASP A 148 2.79 -9.89 -11.36
C ASP A 148 2.58 -8.47 -11.92
N TYR A 149 1.42 -7.90 -11.59
CA TYR A 149 1.07 -6.52 -11.86
C TYR A 149 0.57 -5.82 -10.60
N THR A 150 1.06 -4.62 -10.34
CA THR A 150 0.44 -3.68 -9.40
C THR A 150 -0.02 -2.44 -10.17
N ILE A 151 -1.34 -2.25 -10.27
CA ILE A 151 -1.94 -1.02 -10.82
C ILE A 151 -2.12 -0.02 -9.68
N TYR A 152 -1.55 1.16 -9.86
CA TYR A 152 -1.71 2.28 -8.94
C TYR A 152 -2.48 3.42 -9.60
N ILE A 153 -3.69 3.65 -9.11
CA ILE A 153 -4.61 4.69 -9.60
C ILE A 153 -4.63 5.85 -8.61
N PHE A 154 -4.43 7.07 -9.09
CA PHE A 154 -4.42 8.26 -8.24
C PHE A 154 -5.02 9.46 -8.95
N ASN A 155 -5.13 10.57 -8.22
CA ASN A 155 -5.78 11.78 -8.68
C ASN A 155 -7.23 11.50 -9.10
N ILE A 156 -7.99 10.72 -8.33
CA ILE A 156 -9.38 10.33 -8.66
C ILE A 156 -10.37 11.43 -8.28
N LEU A 157 -10.04 12.16 -7.21
CA LEU A 157 -10.76 13.28 -6.66
C LEU A 157 -9.88 14.53 -6.63
N THR A 158 -10.50 15.68 -6.82
CA THR A 158 -9.91 17.00 -6.61
C THR A 158 -9.69 17.28 -5.11
N ASN A 159 -9.04 18.40 -4.79
CA ASN A 159 -8.89 18.83 -3.40
C ASN A 159 -10.23 19.15 -2.72
N SER A 160 -11.24 19.60 -3.50
CA SER A 160 -12.63 19.81 -3.09
C SER A 160 -13.45 18.52 -2.96
N ASN A 161 -12.82 17.34 -3.13
CA ASN A 161 -13.46 16.01 -3.12
C ASN A 161 -14.49 15.80 -4.25
N GLU A 162 -14.35 16.53 -5.36
CA GLU A 162 -15.12 16.31 -6.59
C GLU A 162 -14.38 15.31 -7.48
N LEU A 163 -15.07 14.65 -8.41
CA LEU A 163 -14.39 13.80 -9.39
C LEU A 163 -13.47 14.63 -10.28
N THR A 164 -12.26 14.13 -10.51
CA THR A 164 -11.42 14.70 -11.56
C THR A 164 -11.91 14.29 -12.94
N TYR A 165 -11.43 14.99 -13.97
CA TYR A 165 -11.52 14.55 -15.37
C TYR A 165 -10.27 13.77 -15.83
N SER A 166 -9.22 13.70 -15.01
CA SER A 166 -7.91 13.16 -15.38
C SER A 166 -7.32 12.24 -14.30
N PRO A 167 -7.98 11.10 -13.97
CA PRO A 167 -7.36 10.12 -13.09
C PRO A 167 -6.12 9.55 -13.78
N MET A 168 -5.09 9.27 -12.99
CA MET A 168 -3.79 8.83 -13.49
C MET A 168 -3.51 7.40 -13.04
N ILE A 169 -2.83 6.64 -13.89
CA ILE A 169 -2.44 5.26 -13.62
C ILE A 169 -0.94 5.08 -13.82
N LYS A 170 -0.31 4.38 -12.87
CA LYS A 170 0.98 3.72 -13.07
C LYS A 170 0.82 2.22 -12.89
N VAL A 171 1.64 1.46 -13.61
CA VAL A 171 1.69 0.00 -13.50
C VAL A 171 3.11 -0.38 -13.15
N TYR A 172 3.24 -1.22 -12.13
CA TYR A 172 4.53 -1.76 -11.69
C TYR A 172 4.51 -3.27 -11.90
N PRO A 173 5.64 -3.87 -12.32
CA PRO A 173 5.74 -5.33 -12.41
C PRO A 173 5.89 -5.94 -11.01
N LEU A 174 6.00 -7.26 -10.96
CA LEU A 174 6.55 -7.97 -9.80
C LEU A 174 7.93 -7.39 -9.46
N LEU A 175 8.08 -6.84 -8.25
CA LEU A 175 9.35 -6.33 -7.77
C LEU A 175 9.72 -7.01 -6.46
N SER A 176 10.91 -7.61 -6.44
CA SER A 176 11.46 -8.31 -5.28
C SER A 176 12.97 -8.14 -5.23
N GLY A 177 13.59 -8.47 -4.08
CA GLY A 177 15.05 -8.45 -3.96
C GLY A 177 15.68 -7.07 -3.79
N ALA A 178 14.89 -6.02 -3.52
CA ALA A 178 15.40 -4.70 -3.20
C ALA A 178 16.38 -4.75 -2.02
N CYS A 179 17.60 -4.23 -2.20
CA CYS A 179 18.63 -4.15 -1.17
C CYS A 179 18.87 -2.69 -0.79
N PHE A 180 18.58 -2.33 0.46
CA PHE A 180 18.73 -0.96 0.92
C PHE A 180 20.04 -0.78 1.68
N ASP A 181 20.95 0.04 1.14
CA ASP A 181 22.14 0.47 1.88
C ASP A 181 21.77 1.36 3.07
N ARG A 182 22.13 0.91 4.29
CA ARG A 182 21.86 1.62 5.54
C ARG A 182 22.43 3.04 5.58
N ASN A 183 23.58 3.27 4.93
CA ASN A 183 24.25 4.58 4.93
C ASN A 183 23.48 5.64 4.12
N ARG A 184 22.62 5.19 3.21
CA ARG A 184 21.74 6.04 2.40
C ARG A 184 20.40 6.32 3.09
N ILE A 185 20.12 5.61 4.19
CA ILE A 185 18.88 5.74 4.95
C ILE A 185 19.01 6.81 6.03
N SER A 186 18.06 7.74 6.07
CA SER A 186 17.89 8.69 7.16
C SER A 186 16.43 8.79 7.60
N PHE A 187 16.21 9.35 8.78
CA PHE A 187 14.87 9.54 9.34
C PHE A 187 14.62 11.00 9.66
N THR A 188 13.35 11.45 9.57
CA THR A 188 12.99 12.79 10.05
C THR A 188 12.98 12.89 11.57
N GLN A 189 12.83 11.77 12.27
CA GLN A 189 12.97 11.65 13.73
C GLN A 189 13.90 10.46 14.01
N ASP A 190 14.95 10.70 14.79
CA ASP A 190 15.81 9.64 15.36
C ASP A 190 15.13 8.96 16.56
N ASP A 191 15.79 7.96 17.15
CA ASP A 191 15.28 7.19 18.30
C ASP A 191 14.86 8.08 19.48
N LEU A 192 15.68 9.08 19.81
CA LEU A 192 15.43 9.97 20.93
C LEU A 192 14.20 10.86 20.68
N ASN A 193 14.09 11.40 19.46
CA ASN A 193 13.03 12.33 19.08
C ASN A 193 11.71 11.61 18.77
N TRP A 194 11.75 10.40 18.23
CA TRP A 194 10.54 9.66 17.87
C TRP A 194 9.76 9.20 19.12
N ASN A 195 10.41 9.02 20.27
CA ASN A 195 9.72 8.65 21.51
C ASN A 195 8.56 9.61 21.84
N ASN A 196 8.71 10.90 21.57
CA ASN A 196 7.69 11.94 21.80
C ASN A 196 6.80 12.23 20.58
N LYS A 197 7.00 11.52 19.47
CA LYS A 197 6.22 11.66 18.23
C LYS A 197 5.45 10.38 17.92
N ARG A 198 4.53 10.49 16.97
CA ARG A 198 3.71 9.36 16.50
C ARG A 198 4.06 8.89 15.12
N SER A 199 4.99 9.56 14.44
CA SER A 199 5.46 9.16 13.13
C SER A 199 6.89 9.58 12.90
N THR A 200 7.57 8.83 12.05
CA THR A 200 8.86 9.20 11.45
C THR A 200 8.80 8.89 9.96
N THR A 201 9.39 9.76 9.14
CA THR A 201 9.53 9.54 7.71
C THR A 201 10.90 8.94 7.46
N VAL A 202 10.95 7.80 6.77
CA VAL A 202 12.18 7.21 6.28
C VAL A 202 12.52 7.78 4.91
N LYS A 203 13.79 8.13 4.72
CA LYS A 203 14.34 8.70 3.51
C LYS A 203 15.46 7.82 2.97
N TYR A 204 15.62 7.79 1.65
CA TYR A 204 16.75 7.19 0.95
C TYR A 204 17.39 8.27 0.08
N ASP A 205 18.68 8.55 0.27
CA ASP A 205 19.40 9.69 -0.36
C ASP A 205 18.68 11.03 -0.15
N GLY A 206 18.11 11.23 1.05
CA GLY A 206 17.36 12.43 1.39
C GLY A 206 15.95 12.52 0.77
N ILE A 207 15.57 11.61 -0.13
CA ILE A 207 14.23 11.50 -0.72
C ILE A 207 13.32 10.73 0.24
N SER A 208 12.12 11.25 0.51
CA SER A 208 11.16 10.58 1.40
C SER A 208 10.52 9.38 0.70
N ILE A 209 10.76 8.18 1.23
CA ILE A 209 10.33 6.92 0.61
C ILE A 209 9.20 6.23 1.38
N GLY A 210 9.06 6.50 2.68
CA GLY A 210 8.04 5.88 3.49
C GLY A 210 7.82 6.57 4.83
N GLU A 211 6.79 6.15 5.54
CA GLU A 211 6.44 6.71 6.84
C GLU A 211 5.97 5.61 7.78
N PHE A 212 6.61 5.52 8.94
CA PHE A 212 6.12 4.75 10.07
C PHE A 212 5.21 5.62 10.94
N GLN A 213 4.10 5.07 11.40
CA GLN A 213 3.13 5.75 12.25
C GLN A 213 2.53 4.84 13.32
N LEU A 214 2.14 5.45 14.43
CA LEU A 214 1.32 4.87 15.49
C LEU A 214 -0.06 5.51 15.49
N HIS A 215 -1.12 4.70 15.49
CA HIS A 215 -2.48 5.22 15.57
C HIS A 215 -2.85 5.66 16.99
N GLN A 216 -3.64 6.73 17.13
CA GLN A 216 -4.18 7.13 18.43
C GLN A 216 -5.31 6.19 18.84
N GLY A 217 -5.20 5.57 20.02
CA GLY A 217 -6.30 4.79 20.60
C GLY A 217 -6.72 3.54 19.81
N ARG A 218 -5.86 3.06 18.89
CA ARG A 218 -6.02 1.77 18.23
C ARG A 218 -4.72 1.01 18.27
N ASP A 219 -4.81 -0.29 18.49
CA ASP A 219 -3.66 -1.19 18.37
C ASP A 219 -3.36 -1.42 16.89
N THR A 220 -2.59 -0.50 16.29
CA THR A 220 -2.19 -0.59 14.88
C THR A 220 -0.84 0.10 14.68
N PHE A 221 0.10 -0.66 14.13
CA PHE A 221 1.37 -0.15 13.63
C PHE A 221 1.28 0.02 12.13
N LYS A 222 1.73 1.17 11.63
CA LYS A 222 1.50 1.54 10.24
C LYS A 222 2.81 1.89 9.56
N PHE A 223 3.05 1.26 8.43
CA PHE A 223 4.04 1.68 7.44
C PHE A 223 3.36 1.93 6.10
N ARG A 224 3.69 3.05 5.46
CA ARG A 224 3.23 3.36 4.11
C ARG A 224 4.36 3.91 3.28
N PHE A 225 4.52 3.37 2.08
CA PHE A 225 5.40 3.95 1.09
C PHE A 225 4.84 5.27 0.58
N ILE A 226 5.71 6.24 0.36
CA ILE A 226 5.41 7.48 -0.34
C ILE A 226 5.64 7.21 -1.82
N MET A 227 4.58 7.14 -2.63
CA MET A 227 4.68 6.63 -4.00
C MET A 227 5.55 7.47 -4.93
N LYS A 228 5.75 8.77 -4.63
CA LYS A 228 6.74 9.60 -5.34
C LYS A 228 8.18 9.15 -5.07
N GLY A 229 8.48 8.76 -3.83
CA GLY A 229 9.79 8.21 -3.47
C GLY A 229 9.99 6.77 -3.95
N VAL A 230 8.91 6.00 -4.09
CA VAL A 230 8.96 4.64 -4.65
C VAL A 230 9.44 4.64 -6.10
N ASP A 231 9.00 5.59 -6.92
CA ASP A 231 9.53 5.71 -8.28
C ASP A 231 11.05 5.87 -8.28
N TYR A 232 11.55 6.76 -7.42
CA TYR A 232 12.98 6.97 -7.24
C TYR A 232 13.70 5.68 -6.81
N LEU A 233 13.09 4.88 -5.92
CA LEU A 233 13.65 3.60 -5.51
C LEU A 233 13.72 2.59 -6.67
N ILE A 234 12.70 2.54 -7.53
CA ILE A 234 12.68 1.63 -8.69
C ILE A 234 13.83 1.91 -9.65
N ASP A 235 14.22 3.18 -9.79
CA ASP A 235 15.32 3.58 -10.67
C ASP A 235 16.71 3.36 -10.03
N THR A 236 16.76 3.11 -8.72
CA THR A 236 17.99 3.20 -7.91
C THR A 236 18.44 1.87 -7.29
N LEU A 237 17.51 0.96 -7.05
CA LEU A 237 17.74 -0.35 -6.43
C LEU A 237 17.84 -1.46 -7.47
#